data_AF-A0A1A9R9A1-F1
#
_entry.id   AF-A0A1A9R9A1-F1
#
_cell.length_a   1.000
_cell.length_b   1.000
_cell.length_c   1.000
_cell.angle_alpha   90.00
_cell.angle_beta   90.00
_cell.angle_gamma   90.00
#
_symmetry.space_group_name_H-M   'P 1'
#
loop_
_entity.id
_entity.type
_entity.pdbx_description
1 polymer ?
#
loop_
_entity_poly.entity_id
_entity_poly.type
_entity_poly.pdbx_seq_one_letter_code
_entity_poly.pdbx_strand_id
1 'polypeptide(L)'
;MSKLDKVTDNWANNASVRSWFPCFEEDPCLYDYPLSSLPEFEVDDNEGYEREKRSIATGLWIHYNWRTIQAEEQIAVPAISILCDFPYIRKEVKEGLLQTSVDEKFHTYCHTLAVNEAKERYNKEIDSIPSVTVREMKEKLSGETEEWKRNIVTVAYAAVAEVSINAFLEVLSRSLEIRVCNRTLVDKHNKDEAVHSLIFIEAVRDLIRYGSDDERVFLKESIMAAKDSFLKHDFGMYESVFSKHDLSVSFSKSSDSMSRNMKGVNRLLKTLDDEVTA
;
A
#
# COMPACT_ATOMS: atom_id res chain seq x y z
N MET A 1 -20.98 -21.95 -5.06
CA MET A 1 -20.61 -20.58 -4.68
C MET A 1 -19.13 -20.58 -4.34
N SER A 2 -18.33 -19.96 -5.21
CA SER A 2 -16.89 -19.83 -5.05
C SER A 2 -16.55 -18.93 -3.84
N LYS A 3 -15.27 -18.86 -3.44
CA LYS A 3 -14.83 -17.91 -2.40
C LYS A 3 -15.03 -16.46 -2.87
N LEU A 4 -14.84 -16.20 -4.16
CA LEU A 4 -15.04 -14.89 -4.79
C LEU A 4 -16.52 -14.48 -4.69
N ASP A 5 -17.45 -15.34 -5.14
CA ASP A 5 -18.89 -15.06 -5.09
C ASP A 5 -19.33 -14.69 -3.66
N LYS A 6 -18.82 -15.41 -2.65
CA LYS A 6 -19.18 -15.14 -1.25
C LYS A 6 -18.73 -13.76 -0.77
N VAL A 7 -17.56 -13.29 -1.20
CA VAL A 7 -17.05 -11.98 -0.75
C VAL A 7 -17.72 -10.85 -1.52
N THR A 8 -17.96 -11.02 -2.82
CA THR A 8 -18.64 -10.01 -3.66
C THR A 8 -20.10 -9.85 -3.26
N ASP A 9 -20.81 -10.95 -2.98
CA ASP A 9 -22.22 -10.92 -2.56
C ASP A 9 -22.40 -10.26 -1.17
N ASN A 10 -21.40 -10.39 -0.30
CA ASN A 10 -21.44 -9.82 1.06
C ASN A 10 -20.78 -8.44 1.17
N TRP A 11 -20.26 -7.88 0.08
CA TRP A 11 -19.55 -6.59 0.09
C TRP A 11 -20.37 -5.49 0.79
N ALA A 12 -21.66 -5.38 0.47
CA ALA A 12 -22.55 -4.36 1.04
C ALA A 12 -22.68 -4.40 2.57
N ASN A 13 -22.39 -5.55 3.20
CA ASN A 13 -22.43 -5.76 4.65
C ASN A 13 -21.07 -5.61 5.33
N ASN A 14 -19.98 -5.79 4.57
CA ASN A 14 -18.63 -5.88 5.13
C ASN A 14 -17.78 -4.63 4.87
N ALA A 15 -17.99 -3.95 3.74
CA ALA A 15 -17.16 -2.84 3.30
C ALA A 15 -17.18 -1.68 4.30
N SER A 16 -16.00 -1.12 4.62
CA SER A 16 -15.91 -0.03 5.60
C SER A 16 -16.70 1.20 5.18
N VAL A 17 -16.74 1.51 3.88
CA VAL A 17 -17.50 2.64 3.30
C VAL A 17 -19.00 2.59 3.65
N ARG A 18 -19.53 1.42 3.97
CA ARG A 18 -20.96 1.22 4.29
C ARG A 18 -21.28 1.40 5.77
N SER A 19 -20.30 1.25 6.66
CA SER A 19 -20.54 0.99 8.08
C SER A 19 -19.67 1.80 9.03
N TRP A 20 -18.68 2.53 8.54
CA TRP A 20 -17.69 3.20 9.37
C TRP A 20 -17.22 4.51 8.75
N PHE A 21 -16.85 5.47 9.61
CA PHE A 21 -16.23 6.74 9.25
C PHE A 21 -15.16 7.08 10.29
N PRO A 22 -14.03 7.70 9.89
CA PRO A 22 -12.97 8.07 10.82
C PRO A 22 -13.44 9.14 11.80
N CYS A 23 -13.07 8.96 13.07
CA CYS A 23 -13.25 9.94 14.14
C CYS A 23 -11.89 10.13 14.84
N PHE A 24 -11.37 11.36 14.79
CA PHE A 24 -10.07 11.71 15.32
C PHE A 24 -10.23 12.38 16.68
N GLU A 25 -10.33 11.56 17.73
CA GLU A 25 -10.38 12.03 19.11
C GLU A 25 -8.97 12.37 19.62
N GLU A 26 -8.88 13.34 20.53
CA GLU A 26 -7.61 13.66 21.18
C GLU A 26 -7.18 12.55 22.14
N ASP A 27 -5.93 12.09 21.99
CA ASP A 27 -5.28 11.22 22.95
C ASP A 27 -3.83 11.71 23.14
N PRO A 28 -3.60 12.60 24.13
CA PRO A 28 -2.31 13.25 24.31
C PRO A 28 -1.24 12.31 24.87
N CYS A 29 -1.56 11.08 25.25
CA CYS A 29 -0.56 10.15 25.82
C CYS A 29 0.10 9.25 24.77
N LEU A 30 -0.49 9.12 23.58
CA LEU A 30 0.00 8.23 22.53
C LEU A 30 0.64 8.99 21.37
N TYR A 31 1.50 8.29 20.62
CA TYR A 31 2.10 8.81 19.39
C TYR A 31 1.14 8.67 18.20
N ASP A 32 1.40 9.36 17.10
CA ASP A 32 0.66 9.14 15.86
C ASP A 32 1.20 7.95 15.05
N TYR A 33 2.50 7.64 15.19
CA TYR A 33 3.23 6.60 14.49
C TYR A 33 4.12 5.80 15.46
N PRO A 34 4.27 4.47 15.29
CA PRO A 34 5.03 3.67 16.24
C PRO A 34 6.52 3.81 15.97
N LEU A 35 7.20 4.58 16.80
CA LEU A 35 8.64 4.83 16.63
C LEU A 35 9.48 3.57 16.82
N SER A 36 8.98 2.59 17.58
CA SER A 36 9.63 1.27 17.72
C SER A 36 9.64 0.46 16.42
N SER A 37 8.82 0.81 15.42
CA SER A 37 8.80 0.15 14.12
C SER A 37 9.80 0.74 13.13
N LEU A 38 10.52 1.81 13.50
CA LEU A 38 11.57 2.36 12.64
C LEU A 38 12.72 1.35 12.53
N PRO A 39 13.39 1.26 11.37
CA PRO A 39 14.68 0.57 11.27
C PRO A 39 15.64 1.18 12.29
N GLU A 40 16.58 0.39 12.81
CA GLU A 40 17.63 0.88 13.71
C GLU A 40 18.32 2.11 13.10
N PHE A 41 18.54 3.15 13.90
CA PHE A 41 19.11 4.40 13.43
C PHE A 41 19.98 5.06 14.51
N GLU A 42 20.90 5.89 14.05
CA GLU A 42 21.67 6.82 14.87
C GLU A 42 21.23 8.25 14.56
N VAL A 43 21.17 9.09 15.59
CA VAL A 43 20.85 10.53 15.48
C VAL A 43 22.01 11.35 16.04
N ASP A 44 22.29 12.50 15.43
CA ASP A 44 23.37 13.40 15.82
C ASP A 44 23.13 14.11 17.16
N ASP A 45 21.87 14.44 17.48
CA ASP A 45 21.44 15.01 18.77
C ASP A 45 20.35 14.15 19.44
N ASN A 46 20.76 13.35 20.43
CA ASN A 46 19.83 12.51 21.21
C ASN A 46 18.86 13.32 22.09
N GLU A 47 19.31 14.45 22.64
CA GLU A 47 18.43 15.30 23.47
C GLU A 47 17.40 16.02 22.60
N GLY A 48 17.82 16.46 21.41
CA GLY A 48 16.95 16.96 20.36
C GLY A 48 15.90 15.95 19.94
N TYR A 49 16.32 14.72 19.66
CA TYR A 49 15.41 13.64 19.31
C TYR A 49 14.35 13.40 20.40
N GLU A 50 14.74 13.24 21.68
CA GLU A 50 13.78 12.97 22.74
C GLU A 50 12.78 14.12 22.95
N ARG A 51 13.21 15.37 22.74
CA ARG A 51 12.32 16.55 22.79
C ARG A 51 11.32 16.56 21.63
N GLU A 52 11.75 16.22 20.42
CA GLU A 52 10.96 16.34 19.18
C GLU A 52 10.19 15.06 18.80
N LYS A 53 10.45 13.97 19.51
CA LYS A 53 9.98 12.60 19.24
C LYS A 53 8.51 12.49 18.87
N ARG A 54 7.64 13.22 19.58
CA ARG A 54 6.20 13.24 19.32
C ARG A 54 5.87 13.88 17.99
N SER A 55 6.47 15.03 17.69
CA SER A 55 6.24 15.71 16.41
C SER A 55 6.83 14.91 15.26
N ILE A 56 7.98 14.25 15.45
CA ILE A 56 8.55 13.31 14.47
C ILE A 56 7.54 12.18 14.18
N ALA A 57 6.93 11.59 15.22
CA ALA A 57 5.90 10.57 15.02
C ALA A 57 4.69 11.11 14.22
N THR A 58 4.27 12.36 14.45
CA THR A 58 3.22 13.01 13.65
C THR A 58 3.63 13.17 12.19
N GLY A 59 4.87 13.62 11.91
CA GLY A 59 5.39 13.74 10.55
C GLY A 59 5.46 12.40 9.81
N LEU A 60 5.89 11.34 10.51
CA LEU A 60 5.92 9.97 9.98
C LEU A 60 4.51 9.45 9.67
N TRP A 61 3.53 9.74 10.53
CA TRP A 61 2.13 9.41 10.29
C TRP A 61 1.59 10.12 9.04
N ILE A 62 1.88 11.41 8.87
CA ILE A 62 1.49 12.16 7.66
C ILE A 62 2.05 11.49 6.40
N HIS A 63 3.34 11.16 6.38
CA HIS A 63 3.96 10.49 5.24
C HIS A 63 3.41 9.08 5.00
N TYR A 64 3.15 8.30 6.04
CA TYR A 64 2.50 7.00 5.91
C TYR A 64 1.16 7.13 5.15
N ASN A 65 0.30 8.04 5.58
CA ASN A 65 -1.00 8.25 4.94
C ASN A 65 -0.86 8.73 3.48
N TRP A 66 0.09 9.60 3.19
CA TRP A 66 0.36 9.99 1.81
C TRP A 66 0.84 8.83 0.95
N ARG A 67 1.68 7.94 1.48
CA ARG A 67 2.11 6.75 0.72
C ARG A 67 0.93 5.84 0.41
N THR A 68 0.00 5.66 1.36
CA THR A 68 -1.24 4.93 1.13
C THR A 68 -2.09 5.59 0.06
N ILE A 69 -2.38 6.90 0.17
CA ILE A 69 -3.11 7.67 -0.86
C ILE A 69 -2.47 7.51 -2.24
N GLN A 70 -1.13 7.61 -2.32
CA GLN A 70 -0.43 7.44 -3.59
C GLN A 70 -0.53 6.02 -4.14
N ALA A 71 -0.49 4.99 -3.30
CA ALA A 71 -0.69 3.61 -3.73
C ALA A 71 -2.10 3.45 -4.31
N GLU A 72 -3.13 3.97 -3.63
CA GLU A 72 -4.50 3.84 -4.12
C GLU A 72 -4.74 4.61 -5.42
N GLU A 73 -4.33 5.88 -5.47
CA GLU A 73 -4.64 6.75 -6.60
C GLU A 73 -3.76 6.51 -7.83
N GLN A 74 -2.51 6.09 -7.63
CA GLN A 74 -1.53 5.98 -8.72
C GLN A 74 -1.23 4.53 -9.10
N ILE A 75 -1.60 3.55 -8.28
CA ILE A 75 -1.33 2.13 -8.55
C ILE A 75 -2.65 1.34 -8.62
N ALA A 76 -3.40 1.24 -7.52
CA ALA A 76 -4.57 0.36 -7.42
C ALA A 76 -5.70 0.77 -8.36
N VAL A 77 -6.20 2.00 -8.25
CA VAL A 77 -7.35 2.48 -9.04
C VAL A 77 -7.06 2.46 -10.55
N PRO A 78 -5.90 2.92 -11.05
CA PRO A 78 -5.57 2.77 -12.47
C PRO A 78 -5.55 1.32 -12.95
N ALA A 79 -4.98 0.40 -12.16
CA ALA A 79 -4.96 -1.03 -12.50
C ALA A 79 -6.35 -1.65 -12.55
N ILE A 80 -7.25 -1.25 -11.65
CA ILE A 80 -8.65 -1.70 -11.66
C ILE A 80 -9.34 -1.31 -12.96
N SER A 81 -9.18 -0.06 -13.41
CA SER A 81 -9.74 0.40 -14.68
C SER A 81 -9.21 -0.43 -15.84
N ILE A 82 -7.89 -0.63 -15.90
CA ILE A 82 -7.22 -1.44 -16.92
C ILE A 82 -7.77 -2.87 -16.92
N LEU A 83 -7.85 -3.53 -15.76
CA LEU A 83 -8.38 -4.90 -15.62
C LEU A 83 -9.84 -5.00 -16.05
N CYS A 84 -10.67 -3.99 -15.78
CA CYS A 84 -12.06 -3.97 -16.24
C CYS A 84 -12.17 -3.88 -17.77
N ASP A 85 -11.21 -3.27 -18.44
CA ASP A 85 -11.15 -3.14 -19.89
C ASP A 85 -10.58 -4.39 -20.59
N PHE A 86 -9.84 -5.24 -19.88
CA PHE A 86 -9.36 -6.51 -20.45
C PHE A 86 -10.55 -7.41 -20.87
N PRO A 87 -10.55 -7.95 -22.10
CA PRO A 87 -11.70 -8.65 -22.68
C PRO A 87 -11.95 -10.02 -22.04
N TYR A 88 -10.93 -10.61 -21.44
CA TYR A 88 -10.95 -11.98 -20.90
C TYR A 88 -11.00 -12.06 -19.37
N ILE A 89 -11.08 -10.92 -18.67
CA ILE A 89 -11.37 -10.92 -17.22
C ILE A 89 -12.83 -11.33 -17.02
N ARG A 90 -13.07 -12.31 -16.14
CA ARG A 90 -14.41 -12.84 -15.89
C ARG A 90 -15.33 -11.78 -15.25
N LYS A 91 -16.64 -11.92 -15.48
CA LYS A 91 -17.64 -10.93 -15.04
C LYS A 91 -17.63 -10.76 -13.52
N GLU A 92 -17.57 -11.87 -12.79
CA GLU A 92 -17.56 -11.88 -11.32
C GLU A 92 -16.31 -11.18 -10.76
N VAL A 93 -15.17 -11.32 -11.44
CA VAL A 93 -13.93 -10.63 -11.08
C VAL A 93 -14.05 -9.14 -11.36
N LYS A 94 -14.64 -8.73 -12.49
CA LYS A 94 -14.90 -7.30 -12.78
C LYS A 94 -15.82 -6.66 -11.74
N GLU A 95 -16.86 -7.37 -11.29
CA GLU A 95 -17.73 -6.89 -10.22
C GLU A 95 -16.97 -6.66 -8.92
N GLY A 96 -16.13 -7.62 -8.51
CA GLY A 96 -15.24 -7.46 -7.35
C GLY A 96 -14.28 -6.27 -7.51
N LEU A 97 -13.65 -6.12 -8.68
CA LEU A 97 -12.74 -5.00 -8.96
C LEU A 97 -13.44 -3.64 -8.85
N LEU A 98 -14.70 -3.53 -9.33
CA LEU A 98 -15.47 -2.30 -9.20
C LEU A 98 -15.85 -2.00 -7.73
N GLN A 99 -16.15 -3.02 -6.94
CA GLN A 99 -16.34 -2.88 -5.49
C GLN A 99 -15.07 -2.38 -4.80
N THR A 100 -13.92 -3.02 -5.08
CA THR A 100 -12.61 -2.57 -4.61
C THR A 100 -12.33 -1.12 -5.01
N SER A 101 -12.70 -0.70 -6.23
CA SER A 101 -12.52 0.70 -6.64
C SER A 101 -13.27 1.71 -5.76
N VAL A 102 -14.47 1.34 -5.30
CA VAL A 102 -15.26 2.16 -4.36
C VAL A 102 -14.56 2.21 -3.01
N ASP A 103 -14.07 1.08 -2.53
CA ASP A 103 -13.36 0.97 -1.27
C ASP A 103 -12.06 1.81 -1.30
N GLU A 104 -11.26 1.74 -2.38
CA GLU A 104 -10.02 2.53 -2.49
C GLU A 104 -10.25 4.04 -2.50
N LYS A 105 -11.35 4.50 -3.11
CA LYS A 105 -11.72 5.92 -3.03
C LYS A 105 -12.14 6.32 -1.63
N PHE A 106 -12.77 5.42 -0.88
CA PHE A 106 -13.10 5.65 0.51
C PHE A 106 -11.84 5.63 1.42
N HIS A 107 -10.92 4.69 1.20
CA HIS A 107 -9.63 4.64 1.88
C HIS A 107 -8.85 5.93 1.66
N THR A 108 -8.71 6.35 0.39
CA THR A 108 -8.07 7.63 0.00
C THR A 108 -8.65 8.81 0.76
N TYR A 109 -9.98 8.90 0.84
CA TYR A 109 -10.68 9.95 1.57
C TYR A 109 -10.35 9.90 3.08
N CYS A 110 -10.43 8.73 3.70
CA CYS A 110 -10.15 8.57 5.13
C CYS A 110 -8.70 8.92 5.49
N HIS A 111 -7.73 8.47 4.68
CA HIS A 111 -6.32 8.80 4.86
C HIS A 111 -6.05 10.29 4.61
N THR A 112 -6.80 10.95 3.72
CA THR A 112 -6.71 12.40 3.52
C THR A 112 -7.21 13.17 4.74
N LEU A 113 -8.31 12.74 5.36
CA LEU A 113 -8.77 13.33 6.63
C LEU A 113 -7.72 13.16 7.74
N ALA A 114 -7.07 12.01 7.82
CA ALA A 114 -6.00 11.75 8.79
C ALA A 114 -4.77 12.65 8.56
N VAL A 115 -4.40 12.89 7.30
CA VAL A 115 -3.34 13.86 6.95
C VAL A 115 -3.72 15.26 7.39
N ASN A 116 -4.94 15.71 7.10
CA ASN A 116 -5.38 17.06 7.43
C ASN A 116 -5.37 17.30 8.95
N GLU A 117 -5.93 16.36 9.72
CA GLU A 117 -5.89 16.42 11.20
C GLU A 117 -4.46 16.45 11.74
N ALA A 118 -3.59 15.58 11.21
CA ALA A 118 -2.22 15.50 11.70
C ALA A 118 -1.41 16.75 11.33
N LYS A 119 -1.66 17.35 10.17
CA LYS A 119 -1.02 18.60 9.74
C LYS A 119 -1.33 19.78 10.66
N GLU A 120 -2.57 19.88 11.14
CA GLU A 120 -2.97 20.92 12.10
C GLU A 120 -2.14 20.83 13.39
N ARG A 121 -1.80 19.60 13.83
CA ARG A 121 -0.97 19.36 15.04
C ARG A 121 0.53 19.42 14.78
N TYR A 122 0.99 19.07 13.58
CA TYR A 122 2.42 19.05 13.23
C TYR A 122 3.02 20.46 13.22
N ASN A 123 2.24 21.47 12.82
CA ASN A 123 2.58 22.89 12.88
C ASN A 123 3.97 23.24 12.26
N LYS A 124 4.34 22.53 11.18
CA LYS A 124 5.55 22.73 10.37
C LYS A 124 5.22 22.45 8.91
N GLU A 125 5.99 23.03 7.99
CA GLU A 125 5.86 22.71 6.57
C GLU A 125 6.36 21.29 6.27
N ILE A 126 5.51 20.53 5.58
CA ILE A 126 5.78 19.16 5.17
C ILE A 126 5.16 18.91 3.81
N ASP A 127 5.95 18.31 2.92
CA ASP A 127 5.60 18.07 1.53
C ASP A 127 5.45 16.58 1.25
N SER A 128 4.48 16.25 0.39
CA SER A 128 4.32 14.87 -0.06
C SER A 128 5.45 14.50 -1.02
N ILE A 129 6.25 13.52 -0.63
CA ILE A 129 7.28 12.92 -1.48
C ILE A 129 6.67 11.67 -2.14
N PRO A 130 6.84 11.47 -3.46
CA PRO A 130 6.41 10.24 -4.11
C PRO A 130 7.06 9.02 -3.47
N SER A 131 6.32 7.97 -3.13
CA SER A 131 6.86 6.76 -2.52
C SER A 131 7.86 6.04 -3.44
N VAL A 132 8.82 5.31 -2.87
CA VAL A 132 9.77 4.48 -3.66
C VAL A 132 9.07 3.60 -4.69
N THR A 133 7.97 2.95 -4.31
CA THR A 133 7.18 2.09 -5.21
C THR A 133 6.59 2.88 -6.38
N VAL A 134 6.05 4.06 -6.13
CA VAL A 134 5.50 4.93 -7.20
C VAL A 134 6.61 5.47 -8.10
N ARG A 135 7.77 5.86 -7.54
CA ARG A 135 8.92 6.33 -8.30
C ARG A 135 9.41 5.25 -9.26
N GLU A 136 9.61 4.03 -8.75
CA GLU A 136 10.11 2.90 -9.55
C GLU A 136 9.08 2.41 -10.59
N MET A 137 7.79 2.43 -10.26
CA MET A 137 6.74 2.14 -11.25
C MET A 137 6.78 3.14 -12.40
N LYS A 138 6.87 4.45 -12.09
CA LYS A 138 6.92 5.50 -13.11
C LYS A 138 8.17 5.42 -13.97
N GLU A 139 9.32 5.10 -13.37
CA GLU A 139 10.56 4.86 -14.10
C GLU A 139 10.41 3.68 -15.07
N LYS A 140 9.88 2.55 -14.59
CA LYS A 140 9.61 1.38 -15.45
C LYS A 140 8.65 1.73 -16.59
N LEU A 141 7.54 2.42 -16.30
CA LEU A 141 6.58 2.85 -17.31
C LEU A 141 7.19 3.80 -18.35
N SER A 142 8.16 4.62 -17.98
CA SER A 142 8.83 5.53 -18.92
C SER A 142 9.72 4.81 -19.94
N GLY A 143 10.17 3.59 -19.62
CA GLY A 143 10.94 2.74 -20.52
C GLY A 143 10.08 1.93 -21.50
N GLU A 144 8.76 1.87 -21.28
CA GLU A 144 7.84 1.05 -22.09
C GLU A 144 7.07 1.90 -23.11
N THR A 145 7.25 1.62 -24.40
CA THR A 145 6.57 2.32 -25.49
C THR A 145 5.26 1.66 -25.90
N GLU A 146 5.08 0.37 -25.61
CA GLU A 146 3.90 -0.40 -25.98
C GLU A 146 2.83 -0.32 -24.90
N GLU A 147 1.59 -0.02 -25.29
CA GLU A 147 0.47 0.17 -24.36
C GLU A 147 0.17 -1.09 -23.53
N TRP A 148 0.18 -2.27 -24.16
CA TRP A 148 -0.09 -3.53 -23.46
C TRP A 148 0.96 -3.82 -22.38
N LYS A 149 2.24 -3.50 -22.62
CA LYS A 149 3.30 -3.60 -21.60
C LYS A 149 3.07 -2.62 -20.46
N ARG A 150 2.76 -1.35 -20.76
CA ARG A 150 2.44 -0.36 -19.73
C ARG A 150 1.25 -0.79 -18.86
N ASN A 151 0.23 -1.40 -19.46
CA ASN A 151 -0.92 -1.95 -18.76
C ASN A 151 -0.50 -3.09 -17.82
N ILE A 152 0.31 -4.03 -18.30
CA ILE A 152 0.84 -5.13 -17.47
C ILE A 152 1.72 -4.62 -16.32
N VAL A 153 2.58 -3.62 -16.55
CA VAL A 153 3.38 -3.01 -15.47
C VAL A 153 2.46 -2.44 -14.39
N THR A 154 1.44 -1.68 -14.78
CA THR A 154 0.50 -1.06 -13.84
C THR A 154 -0.24 -2.14 -13.03
N VAL A 155 -0.74 -3.17 -13.70
CA VAL A 155 -1.42 -4.30 -13.03
C VAL A 155 -0.48 -5.09 -12.12
N ALA A 156 0.76 -5.33 -12.53
CA ALA A 156 1.73 -6.07 -11.72
C ALA A 156 2.05 -5.34 -10.41
N TYR A 157 2.23 -4.01 -10.47
CA TYR A 157 2.46 -3.20 -9.27
C TYR A 157 1.24 -3.18 -8.34
N ALA A 158 0.03 -3.08 -8.88
CA ALA A 158 -1.19 -3.17 -8.08
C ALA A 158 -1.35 -4.55 -7.45
N ALA A 159 -1.20 -5.63 -8.22
CA ALA A 159 -1.28 -6.99 -7.70
C ALA A 159 -0.29 -7.24 -6.55
N VAL A 160 0.93 -6.71 -6.63
CA VAL A 160 1.89 -6.81 -5.52
C VAL A 160 1.44 -6.00 -4.32
N ALA A 161 0.99 -4.75 -4.51
CA ALA A 161 0.52 -3.88 -3.43
C ALA A 161 -0.66 -4.52 -2.67
N GLU A 162 -1.73 -4.85 -3.38
CA GLU A 162 -3.00 -5.41 -2.88
C GLU A 162 -2.80 -6.75 -2.14
N VAL A 163 -1.87 -7.56 -2.60
CA VAL A 163 -1.61 -8.89 -2.02
C VAL A 163 -0.64 -8.82 -0.84
N SER A 164 0.04 -7.69 -0.63
CA SER A 164 1.11 -7.54 0.38
C SER A 164 0.84 -6.48 1.43
N ILE A 165 -0.10 -5.56 1.20
CA ILE A 165 -0.33 -4.39 2.05
C ILE A 165 -0.82 -4.78 3.45
N ASN A 166 -1.61 -5.86 3.59
CA ASN A 166 -2.11 -6.33 4.89
C ASN A 166 -1.00 -6.51 5.93
N ALA A 167 0.18 -7.00 5.51
CA ALA A 167 1.28 -7.25 6.41
C ALA A 167 1.81 -5.97 7.06
N PHE A 168 1.76 -4.85 6.34
CA PHE A 168 2.16 -3.55 6.84
C PHE A 168 1.05 -2.93 7.71
N LEU A 169 -0.21 -3.01 7.27
CA LEU A 169 -1.36 -2.52 8.03
C LEU A 169 -1.54 -3.28 9.36
N GLU A 170 -1.23 -4.58 9.40
CA GLU A 170 -1.29 -5.40 10.61
C GLU A 170 -0.33 -4.92 11.71
N VAL A 171 0.84 -4.39 11.35
CA VAL A 171 1.80 -3.82 12.32
C VAL A 171 1.21 -2.57 12.98
N LEU A 172 0.69 -1.65 12.16
CA LEU A 172 0.16 -0.38 12.64
C LEU A 172 -1.17 -0.55 13.41
N SER A 173 -2.10 -1.35 12.89
CA SER A 173 -3.41 -1.59 13.51
C SER A 173 -3.31 -2.23 14.91
N ARG A 174 -2.22 -2.97 15.19
CA ARG A 174 -2.00 -3.63 16.48
C ARG A 174 -1.08 -2.88 17.43
N SER A 175 -0.45 -1.79 17.00
CA SER A 175 0.52 -1.08 17.83
C SER A 175 -0.16 -0.31 18.96
N LEU A 176 0.05 -0.72 20.22
CA LEU A 176 -0.48 0.01 21.37
C LEU A 176 0.22 1.34 21.65
N GLU A 177 1.31 1.65 20.93
CA GLU A 177 2.05 2.91 21.05
C GLU A 177 1.33 4.09 20.39
N ILE A 178 0.41 3.81 19.47
CA ILE A 178 -0.25 4.85 18.67
C ILE A 178 -1.71 5.05 19.03
N ARG A 179 -2.19 6.27 18.75
CA ARG A 179 -3.57 6.72 18.98
C ARG A 179 -4.60 5.73 18.44
N VAL A 180 -5.66 5.54 19.22
CA VAL A 180 -6.74 4.59 18.91
C VAL A 180 -7.39 4.89 17.55
N CYS A 181 -7.59 6.17 17.21
CA CYS A 181 -8.14 6.58 15.92
C CYS A 181 -7.27 6.13 14.74
N ASN A 182 -5.96 6.26 14.85
CA ASN A 182 -5.01 5.87 13.80
C ASN A 182 -5.01 4.35 13.62
N ARG A 183 -4.99 3.58 14.73
CA ARG A 183 -5.11 2.11 14.67
C ARG A 183 -6.42 1.66 14.05
N THR A 184 -7.52 2.31 14.41
CA THR A 184 -8.86 1.95 13.95
C THR A 184 -9.00 2.22 12.46
N LEU A 185 -8.49 3.35 11.97
CA LEU A 185 -8.41 3.65 10.54
C LEU A 185 -7.67 2.54 9.79
N VAL A 186 -6.48 2.19 10.26
CA VAL A 186 -5.66 1.16 9.62
C VAL A 186 -6.29 -0.23 9.72
N ASP A 187 -6.93 -0.57 10.84
CA ASP A 187 -7.64 -1.85 11.01
C ASP A 187 -8.84 -1.97 10.06
N LYS A 188 -9.57 -0.88 9.84
CA LYS A 188 -10.72 -0.84 8.93
C LYS A 188 -10.27 -1.03 7.49
N HIS A 189 -9.26 -0.27 7.06
CA HIS A 189 -8.62 -0.46 5.77
C HIS A 189 -8.12 -1.91 5.61
N ASN A 190 -7.38 -2.44 6.58
CA ASN A 190 -6.83 -3.80 6.53
C ASN A 190 -7.88 -4.92 6.36
N LYS A 191 -9.12 -4.71 6.83
CA LYS A 191 -10.21 -5.67 6.67
C LYS A 191 -10.71 -5.74 5.24
N ASP A 192 -10.79 -4.60 4.57
CA ASP A 192 -11.19 -4.50 3.15
C ASP A 192 -10.07 -5.09 2.26
N GLU A 193 -8.80 -4.78 2.55
CA GLU A 193 -7.62 -5.33 1.84
C GLU A 193 -7.56 -6.87 1.82
N ALA A 194 -8.06 -7.53 2.87
CA ALA A 194 -8.11 -8.99 2.90
C ALA A 194 -9.03 -9.57 1.81
N VAL A 195 -10.05 -8.81 1.39
CA VAL A 195 -10.93 -9.15 0.27
C VAL A 195 -10.29 -8.74 -1.05
N HIS A 196 -9.67 -7.56 -1.12
CA HIS A 196 -9.04 -7.05 -2.34
C HIS A 196 -7.91 -7.97 -2.82
N SER A 197 -7.08 -8.45 -1.89
CA SER A 197 -6.09 -9.50 -2.08
C SER A 197 -6.65 -10.70 -2.87
N LEU A 198 -7.85 -11.18 -2.50
CA LEU A 198 -8.49 -12.31 -3.18
C LEU A 198 -8.92 -11.93 -4.61
N ILE A 199 -9.51 -10.75 -4.79
CA ILE A 199 -9.99 -10.26 -6.09
C ILE A 199 -8.82 -10.08 -7.06
N PHE A 200 -7.73 -9.46 -6.62
CA PHE A 200 -6.53 -9.29 -7.44
C PHE A 200 -5.84 -10.60 -7.78
N ILE A 201 -5.85 -11.60 -6.87
CA ILE A 201 -5.36 -12.94 -7.18
C ILE A 201 -6.18 -13.58 -8.31
N GLU A 202 -7.51 -13.45 -8.27
CA GLU A 202 -8.39 -13.97 -9.32
C GLU A 202 -8.22 -13.22 -10.65
N ALA A 203 -8.03 -11.91 -10.62
CA ALA A 203 -7.75 -11.11 -11.81
C ALA A 203 -6.43 -11.51 -12.47
N VAL A 204 -5.37 -11.67 -11.68
CA VAL A 204 -4.07 -12.15 -12.18
C VAL A 204 -4.19 -13.57 -12.73
N ARG A 205 -4.98 -14.45 -12.11
CA ARG A 205 -5.25 -15.80 -12.65
C ARG A 205 -5.93 -15.76 -14.00
N ASP A 206 -6.85 -14.83 -14.22
CA ASP A 206 -7.49 -14.67 -15.53
C ASP A 206 -6.49 -14.17 -16.58
N LEU A 207 -5.60 -13.22 -16.22
CA LEU A 207 -4.48 -12.80 -17.09
C LEU A 207 -3.56 -13.96 -17.43
N ILE A 208 -3.21 -14.78 -16.44
CA ILE A 208 -2.41 -15.97 -16.65
C ILE A 208 -3.15 -16.90 -17.58
N ARG A 209 -4.41 -17.24 -17.32
CA ARG A 209 -5.09 -18.31 -18.06
C ARG A 209 -5.42 -17.95 -19.51
N TYR A 210 -5.76 -16.68 -19.76
CA TYR A 210 -6.32 -16.25 -21.05
C TYR A 210 -5.43 -15.27 -21.81
N GLY A 211 -4.38 -14.72 -21.19
CA GLY A 211 -3.36 -13.93 -21.86
C GLY A 211 -2.48 -14.77 -22.77
N SER A 212 -1.89 -14.10 -23.77
CA SER A 212 -0.87 -14.63 -24.66
C SER A 212 0.43 -14.96 -23.90
N ASP A 213 1.30 -15.76 -24.52
CA ASP A 213 2.58 -16.17 -23.91
C ASP A 213 3.48 -14.97 -23.60
N ASP A 214 3.53 -13.99 -24.50
CA ASP A 214 4.30 -12.75 -24.30
C ASP A 214 3.76 -11.94 -23.10
N GLU A 215 2.44 -11.85 -22.94
CA GLU A 215 1.81 -11.21 -21.78
C GLU A 215 2.15 -11.94 -20.48
N ARG A 216 2.14 -13.28 -20.47
CA ARG A 216 2.46 -14.09 -19.27
C ARG A 216 3.90 -13.91 -18.84
N VAL A 217 4.85 -13.98 -19.79
CA VAL A 217 6.28 -13.79 -19.51
C VAL A 217 6.51 -12.39 -18.95
N PHE A 218 5.97 -11.37 -19.62
CA PHE A 218 6.16 -9.99 -19.21
C PHE A 218 5.46 -9.65 -17.88
N LEU A 219 4.30 -10.26 -17.60
CA LEU A 219 3.60 -10.15 -16.33
C LEU A 219 4.44 -10.70 -15.18
N LYS A 220 5.07 -11.87 -15.36
CA LYS A 220 5.96 -12.46 -14.36
C LYS A 220 7.15 -11.57 -14.05
N GLU A 221 7.85 -11.08 -15.08
CA GLU A 221 8.97 -10.15 -14.92
C GLU A 221 8.54 -8.87 -14.20
N SER A 222 7.37 -8.35 -14.55
CA SER A 222 6.82 -7.13 -13.94
C SER A 222 6.42 -7.33 -12.47
N ILE A 223 5.87 -8.50 -12.11
CA ILE A 223 5.55 -8.83 -10.70
C ILE A 223 6.84 -8.97 -9.88
N MET A 224 7.90 -9.56 -10.44
CA MET A 224 9.20 -9.64 -9.77
C MET A 224 9.77 -8.24 -9.50
N ALA A 225 9.78 -7.36 -10.52
CA ALA A 225 10.22 -5.98 -10.35
C ALA A 225 9.37 -5.23 -9.30
N ALA A 226 8.05 -5.35 -9.37
CA ALA A 226 7.13 -4.72 -8.42
C ALA A 226 7.37 -5.21 -6.98
N LYS A 227 7.61 -6.51 -6.79
CA LYS A 227 7.94 -7.10 -5.49
C LYS A 227 9.21 -6.47 -4.90
N ASP A 228 10.26 -6.34 -5.71
CA ASP A 228 11.52 -5.74 -5.27
C ASP A 228 11.31 -4.26 -4.91
N SER A 229 10.53 -3.51 -5.68
CA SER A 229 10.16 -2.12 -5.39
C SER A 229 9.33 -1.96 -4.13
N PHE A 230 8.40 -2.88 -3.85
CA PHE A 230 7.53 -2.84 -2.67
C PHE A 230 8.29 -3.17 -1.38
N LEU A 231 9.31 -4.03 -1.47
CA LEU A 231 10.10 -4.44 -0.30
C LEU A 231 10.98 -3.32 0.22
N LYS A 232 11.49 -2.42 -0.64
CA LYS A 232 12.46 -1.38 -0.28
C LYS A 232 11.96 -0.45 0.84
N HIS A 233 12.85 -0.14 1.77
CA HIS A 233 12.66 0.98 2.68
C HIS A 233 12.73 2.32 1.94
N ASP A 234 11.85 3.25 2.31
CA ASP A 234 11.89 4.62 1.80
C ASP A 234 12.61 5.52 2.82
N PHE A 235 13.91 5.30 3.01
CA PHE A 235 14.71 6.03 4.01
C PHE A 235 14.66 7.54 3.81
N GLY A 236 14.59 8.01 2.56
CA GLY A 236 14.46 9.44 2.25
C GLY A 236 13.22 10.09 2.86
N MET A 237 12.14 9.33 3.07
CA MET A 237 10.95 9.82 3.78
C MET A 237 11.20 9.99 5.28
N TYR A 238 11.93 9.07 5.90
CA TYR A 238 12.29 9.21 7.31
C TYR A 238 13.26 10.38 7.51
N GLU A 239 14.31 10.44 6.69
CA GLU A 239 15.29 11.54 6.67
C GLU A 239 14.60 12.89 6.45
N SER A 240 13.60 12.97 5.56
CA SER A 240 12.85 14.21 5.35
C SER A 240 12.05 14.66 6.56
N VAL A 241 11.55 13.74 7.39
CA VAL A 241 10.87 14.13 8.64
C VAL A 241 11.88 14.60 9.68
N PHE A 242 12.95 13.84 9.91
CA PHE A 242 13.97 14.20 10.91
C PHE A 242 14.62 15.56 10.60
N SER A 243 14.90 15.84 9.33
CA SER A 243 15.46 17.14 8.92
C SER A 243 14.55 18.34 9.19
N LYS A 244 13.22 18.17 9.29
CA LYS A 244 12.30 19.26 9.72
C LYS A 244 12.43 19.61 11.21
N HIS A 245 13.17 18.79 11.95
CA HIS A 245 13.50 18.97 13.36
C HIS A 245 14.98 19.32 13.57
N ASP A 246 15.70 19.69 12.50
CA ASP A 246 17.14 19.97 12.52
C ASP A 246 17.99 18.79 13.02
N LEU A 247 17.49 17.56 12.83
CA LEU A 247 18.17 16.32 13.21
C LEU A 247 18.72 15.60 11.97
N SER A 248 19.97 15.17 12.04
CA SER A 248 20.58 14.27 11.07
C SER A 248 20.46 12.84 11.55
N VAL A 249 19.98 11.95 10.69
CA VAL A 249 19.74 10.53 11.01
C VAL A 249 20.45 9.63 10.01
N SER A 250 21.01 8.53 10.51
CA SER A 250 21.59 7.46 9.70
C SER A 250 20.90 6.15 10.04
N PHE A 251 20.15 5.59 9.09
CA PHE A 251 19.48 4.30 9.27
C PHE A 251 20.40 3.13 8.92
N SER A 252 20.36 2.11 9.77
CA SER A 252 20.97 0.81 9.53
C SER A 252 20.32 0.16 8.31
N LYS A 253 21.14 -0.15 7.30
CA LYS A 253 20.72 -0.83 6.07
C LYS A 253 20.78 -2.35 6.20
N SER A 254 20.87 -2.89 7.42
CA SER A 254 20.92 -4.33 7.67
C SER A 254 19.58 -5.03 7.44
N SER A 255 18.48 -4.27 7.41
CA SER A 255 17.15 -4.73 7.03
C SER A 255 16.76 -4.06 5.71
N ASP A 256 16.61 -4.86 4.65
CA ASP A 256 16.21 -4.37 3.33
C ASP A 256 14.70 -4.21 3.17
N SER A 257 13.89 -4.59 4.19
CA SER A 257 12.43 -4.58 4.05
C SER A 257 11.57 -4.10 5.20
N MET A 258 10.64 -3.22 4.81
CA MET A 258 9.57 -2.66 5.64
C MET A 258 8.36 -3.61 5.78
N SER A 259 8.19 -4.56 4.86
CA SER A 259 7.12 -5.59 4.89
C SER A 259 7.73 -6.98 4.71
N ARG A 260 7.73 -7.78 5.78
CA ARG A 260 8.43 -9.08 5.79
C ARG A 260 7.61 -10.24 5.22
N ASN A 261 6.34 -10.03 4.86
CA ASN A 261 5.45 -11.10 4.46
C ASN A 261 5.04 -11.00 2.98
N MET A 262 5.76 -11.74 2.14
CA MET A 262 5.49 -11.87 0.69
C MET A 262 4.79 -13.20 0.32
N LYS A 263 4.13 -13.88 1.27
CA LYS A 263 3.52 -15.20 1.01
C LYS A 263 2.45 -15.14 -0.08
N GLY A 264 1.70 -14.04 -0.18
CA GLY A 264 0.71 -13.85 -1.25
C GLY A 264 1.36 -13.75 -2.62
N VAL A 265 2.33 -12.86 -2.79
CA VAL A 265 3.09 -12.68 -4.04
C VAL A 265 3.85 -13.95 -4.44
N ASN A 266 4.49 -14.62 -3.49
CA ASN A 266 5.20 -15.88 -3.76
C ASN A 266 4.26 -16.98 -4.28
N ARG A 267 2.98 -17.01 -3.84
CA ARG A 267 1.97 -17.93 -4.38
C ARG A 267 1.55 -17.54 -5.80
N LEU A 268 1.45 -16.25 -6.11
CA LEU A 268 1.20 -15.77 -7.47
C LEU A 268 2.34 -16.18 -8.42
N LEU A 269 3.59 -15.92 -8.03
CA LEU A 269 4.77 -16.29 -8.82
C LEU A 269 4.84 -17.80 -9.07
N LYS A 270 4.55 -18.63 -8.06
CA LYS A 270 4.49 -20.08 -8.25
C LYS A 270 3.43 -20.50 -9.28
N THR A 271 2.25 -19.86 -9.24
CA THR A 271 1.17 -20.16 -10.19
C THR A 271 1.59 -19.81 -11.63
N LEU A 272 2.35 -18.72 -11.81
CA LEU A 272 2.95 -18.37 -13.10
C LEU A 272 3.96 -19.41 -13.58
N ASP A 273 4.82 -19.91 -12.70
CA ASP A 273 5.82 -20.92 -13.05
C ASP A 273 5.19 -22.24 -13.53
N ASP A 274 4.14 -22.69 -12.84
CA ASP A 274 3.44 -23.94 -13.15
C ASP A 274 2.71 -23.88 -14.51
N GLU A 275 2.22 -22.71 -14.92
CA GLU A 275 1.44 -22.50 -16.17
C GLU A 275 2.30 -22.11 -17.38
N VAL A 276 3.49 -21.53 -17.17
CA VAL A 276 4.44 -21.21 -18.26
C VAL A 276 5.26 -22.44 -18.69
N THR A 277 5.34 -23.47 -17.82
CA THR A 277 6.10 -24.70 -18.09
C THR A 277 5.25 -25.88 -18.57
N ALA A 278 3.92 -25.72 -18.59
CA ALA A 278 2.94 -26.72 -19.04
C ALA A 278 2.59 -26.56 -20.52
#